data_AF-A0A920MZ41-F1
#
_entry.id   AF-A0A920MZ41-F1
#
_cell.length_a   1.000
_cell.length_b   1.000
_cell.length_c   1.000
_cell.angle_alpha   90.00
_cell.angle_beta   90.00
_cell.angle_gamma   90.00
#
_symmetry.space_group_name_H-M   'P 1'
#
loop_
_entity.id
_entity.type
_entity.pdbx_description
1 polymer ?
#
loop_
_entity_poly.entity_id
_entity_poly.type
_entity_poly.pdbx_seq_one_letter_code
_entity_poly.pdbx_strand_id
1 'polypeptide(L)'
;MTTQHSTPPFRVRGVAVSAVAAFLLWTTGCQSVIDSTRTSTRQITRQFTPSPHDYRSATDENEDKWKEFTREARAAHVAEKDPDPWYRRLFMSEKARQTESHLGVD
;
A
#
# COMPACT_ATOMS: atom_id res chain seq x y z
N MET A 1 67.09 28.54 -2.62
CA MET A 1 66.48 27.37 -3.27
C MET A 1 65.23 27.84 -3.99
N THR A 2 65.32 28.06 -5.30
CA THR A 2 64.20 28.52 -6.14
C THR A 2 63.47 27.31 -6.69
N THR A 3 62.27 27.05 -6.18
CA THR A 3 61.39 25.98 -6.68
C THR A 3 60.83 26.40 -8.04
N GLN A 4 61.38 25.83 -9.12
CA GLN A 4 60.78 25.91 -10.45
C GLN A 4 59.43 25.18 -10.43
N HIS A 5 58.33 25.93 -10.49
CA HIS A 5 57.03 25.37 -10.83
C HIS A 5 56.99 25.09 -12.33
N SER A 6 57.33 23.85 -12.70
CA SER A 6 57.11 23.32 -14.05
C SER A 6 55.60 23.22 -14.30
N THR A 7 55.05 24.14 -15.09
CA THR A 7 53.66 24.08 -15.53
C THR A 7 53.50 22.95 -16.56
N PRO A 8 52.58 21.98 -16.34
CA PRO A 8 52.41 20.87 -17.26
C PRO A 8 51.85 21.36 -18.61
N PRO A 9 52.20 20.68 -19.72
CA PRO A 9 51.80 21.10 -21.06
C PRO A 9 50.28 21.09 -21.22
N PHE A 10 49.76 22.02 -22.03
CA PHE A 10 48.33 22.31 -22.21
C PHE A 10 47.46 21.07 -22.51
N ARG A 11 48.04 20.06 -23.19
CA ARG A 11 47.38 18.78 -23.50
C ARG A 11 47.07 17.96 -22.25
N VAL A 12 47.94 17.97 -21.24
CA VAL A 12 47.75 17.22 -19.98
C VAL A 12 46.63 17.85 -19.15
N ARG A 13 46.51 19.18 -19.17
CA ARG A 13 45.42 19.92 -18.53
C ARG A 13 44.06 19.61 -19.18
N GLY A 14 44.01 19.55 -20.52
CA GLY A 14 42.79 19.18 -21.24
C GLY A 14 42.30 17.76 -20.93
N VAL A 15 43.21 16.79 -20.88
CA VAL A 15 42.89 15.39 -20.53
C VAL A 15 42.46 15.27 -19.06
N ALA A 16 43.09 15.99 -18.14
CA ALA A 16 42.68 15.98 -16.74
C ALA A 16 41.27 16.57 -16.56
N VAL A 17 40.95 17.68 -17.24
CA VAL A 17 39.62 18.30 -17.18
C VAL A 17 38.54 17.40 -17.77
N SER A 18 38.81 16.73 -18.90
CA SER A 18 37.84 15.81 -19.49
C SER A 18 37.61 14.57 -18.63
N ALA A 19 38.67 14.03 -18.00
CA ALA A 19 38.55 12.91 -17.08
C ALA A 19 37.72 13.27 -15.84
N VAL A 20 37.93 14.46 -15.26
CA VAL A 20 37.15 14.94 -14.11
C VAL A 20 35.69 15.18 -14.52
N ALA A 21 35.45 15.79 -15.68
CA ALA A 21 34.09 16.02 -16.18
C ALA A 21 33.33 14.70 -16.43
N ALA A 22 34.00 13.70 -17.02
CA ALA A 22 33.42 12.37 -17.22
C ALA A 22 33.09 11.70 -15.88
N PHE A 23 33.97 11.82 -14.87
CA PHE A 23 33.76 11.24 -13.55
C PHE A 23 32.58 11.88 -12.81
N LEU A 24 32.42 13.20 -12.93
CA LEU A 24 31.30 13.94 -12.35
C LEU A 24 29.97 13.57 -13.03
N LEU A 25 29.96 13.41 -14.36
CA LEU A 25 28.77 12.96 -15.10
C LEU A 25 28.39 11.51 -14.73
N TRP A 26 29.38 10.65 -14.49
CA TRP A 26 29.13 9.27 -14.12
C TRP A 26 28.55 9.14 -12.70
N THR A 27 29.13 9.86 -11.74
CA THR A 27 28.67 9.85 -10.34
C THR A 27 27.29 10.49 -10.17
N THR A 28 27.00 11.59 -10.88
CA THR A 28 25.67 12.23 -10.85
C THR A 28 24.61 11.40 -11.56
N GLY A 29 24.97 10.76 -12.69
CA GLY A 29 24.09 9.84 -13.42
C GLY A 29 23.65 8.65 -12.56
N CYS A 30 24.58 7.98 -11.88
CA CYS A 30 24.26 6.85 -11.01
C CYS A 30 23.33 7.23 -9.84
N GLN A 31 23.53 8.40 -9.24
CA GLN A 31 22.68 8.87 -8.14
C GLN A 31 21.22 9.09 -8.61
N SER A 32 21.03 9.68 -9.79
CA SER A 32 19.69 9.91 -10.35
C SER A 32 18.91 8.61 -10.61
N VAL A 33 19.59 7.54 -11.04
CA VAL A 33 18.98 6.23 -11.30
C VAL A 33 18.58 5.54 -9.99
N ILE A 34 19.40 5.66 -8.95
CA ILE A 34 19.11 5.13 -7.61
C ILE A 34 17.88 5.82 -7.01
N ASP A 35 17.80 7.14 -7.10
CA ASP A 35 16.68 7.91 -6.56
C ASP A 35 15.38 7.64 -7.35
N SER A 36 15.47 7.48 -8.67
CA SER A 36 14.34 7.08 -9.52
C SER A 36 13.84 5.67 -9.19
N THR A 37 14.75 4.71 -8.97
CA THR A 37 14.38 3.33 -8.62
C THR A 37 13.73 3.27 -7.23
N ARG A 38 14.25 4.05 -6.27
CA ARG A 38 13.71 4.11 -4.90
C ARG A 38 12.33 4.77 -4.82
N THR A 39 12.08 5.77 -5.66
CA THR A 39 10.77 6.42 -5.74
C THR A 39 9.75 5.54 -6.47
N SER A 40 10.15 4.89 -7.57
CA SER A 40 9.33 3.95 -8.33
C SER A 40 8.88 2.75 -7.48
N THR A 41 9.80 2.09 -6.78
CA THR A 41 9.46 0.95 -5.89
C THR A 41 8.49 1.34 -4.78
N ARG A 42 8.58 2.56 -4.26
CA ARG A 42 7.67 3.08 -3.23
C ARG A 42 6.26 3.37 -3.78
N GLN A 43 6.15 3.77 -5.05
CA GLN A 43 4.86 3.94 -5.71
C GLN A 43 4.22 2.60 -6.06
N ILE A 44 5.01 1.66 -6.58
CA ILE A 44 4.57 0.29 -6.88
C ILE A 44 4.03 -0.39 -5.62
N THR A 45 4.79 -0.36 -4.52
CA THR A 45 4.34 -0.96 -3.24
C THR A 45 3.06 -0.33 -2.71
N ARG A 46 2.85 0.97 -2.88
CA ARG A 46 1.59 1.65 -2.51
C ARG A 46 0.40 1.26 -3.39
N GLN A 47 0.63 0.91 -4.65
CA GLN A 47 -0.45 0.42 -5.53
C GLN A 47 -0.86 -1.01 -5.18
N PHE A 48 0.08 -1.85 -4.74
CA PHE A 48 -0.20 -3.24 -4.38
C PHE A 48 -0.57 -3.44 -2.91
N THR A 49 -0.32 -2.46 -2.05
CA THR A 49 -0.72 -2.51 -0.63
C THR A 49 -1.99 -1.70 -0.45
N PRO A 50 -3.17 -2.35 -0.34
CA PRO A 50 -4.40 -1.62 -0.11
C PRO A 50 -4.32 -0.83 1.20
N SER A 51 -4.79 0.43 1.15
CA SER A 51 -4.87 1.29 2.34
C SER A 51 -5.87 0.70 3.32
N PRO A 52 -5.55 0.61 4.62
CA PRO A 52 -6.50 0.18 5.65
C PRO A 52 -7.78 1.03 5.69
N HIS A 53 -7.69 2.29 5.26
CA HIS A 53 -8.81 3.22 5.23
C HIS A 53 -9.68 3.11 3.97
N ASP A 54 -9.21 2.44 2.92
CA ASP A 54 -10.00 2.22 1.70
C ASP A 54 -10.85 0.94 1.78
N TYR A 55 -10.75 0.17 2.87
CA TYR A 55 -11.63 -0.94 3.13
C TYR A 55 -13.02 -0.43 3.54
N ARG A 56 -13.87 -0.22 2.53
CA ARG A 56 -15.30 0.01 2.73
C ARG A 56 -15.97 -1.34 3.01
N SER A 57 -16.47 -1.53 4.23
CA SER A 57 -17.20 -2.76 4.53
C SER A 57 -18.61 -2.66 3.93
N ALA A 58 -19.05 -3.71 3.22
CA ALA A 58 -20.42 -3.79 2.70
C ALA A 58 -21.47 -3.83 3.84
N THR A 59 -21.02 -4.00 5.08
CA THR A 59 -21.82 -3.94 6.31
C THR A 59 -22.01 -2.51 6.85
N ASP A 60 -21.27 -1.52 6.34
CA ASP A 60 -21.43 -0.09 6.71
C ASP A 60 -22.45 0.64 5.81
N GLU A 61 -23.09 -0.05 4.85
CA GLU A 61 -24.16 0.56 4.05
C GLU A 61 -25.45 0.62 4.88
N ASN A 62 -26.06 1.81 4.97
CA ASN A 62 -27.31 2.06 5.71
C ASN A 62 -28.49 1.17 5.28
N GLU A 63 -28.38 0.50 4.14
CA GLU A 63 -29.43 -0.32 3.55
C GLU A 63 -28.95 -1.77 3.43
N ASP A 64 -29.41 -2.62 4.34
CA ASP A 64 -29.06 -4.04 4.40
C ASP A 64 -29.79 -4.84 3.31
N LYS A 65 -29.23 -4.80 2.10
CA LYS A 65 -29.75 -5.48 0.89
C LYS A 65 -29.91 -6.99 1.07
N TRP A 66 -29.17 -7.60 1.99
CA TRP A 66 -29.29 -9.02 2.29
C TRP A 66 -30.66 -9.40 2.80
N LYS A 67 -31.36 -8.51 3.51
CA LYS A 67 -32.74 -8.74 3.96
C LYS A 67 -33.70 -8.98 2.79
N GLU A 68 -33.46 -8.37 1.64
CA GLU A 68 -34.26 -8.58 0.44
C GLU A 68 -33.99 -9.96 -0.17
N PHE A 69 -32.73 -10.35 -0.28
CA PHE A 69 -32.32 -11.66 -0.83
C PHE A 69 -32.68 -12.84 0.08
N THR A 70 -32.58 -12.67 1.40
CA THR A 70 -32.88 -13.75 2.36
C THR A 70 -34.36 -13.85 2.69
N ARG A 71 -35.21 -12.92 2.21
CA ARG A 71 -36.67 -12.91 2.50
C ARG A 71 -37.35 -14.19 2.02
N GLU A 72 -37.05 -14.63 0.80
CA GLU A 72 -37.65 -15.83 0.22
C GLU A 72 -37.15 -17.10 0.92
N ALA A 73 -35.85 -17.16 1.22
CA ALA A 73 -35.26 -18.28 1.96
C ALA A 73 -35.81 -18.39 3.40
N ARG A 74 -36.02 -17.26 4.08
CA ARG A 74 -36.59 -17.19 5.44
C ARG A 74 -38.08 -17.51 5.47
N ALA A 75 -38.79 -17.32 4.35
CA ALA A 75 -40.17 -17.78 4.22
C ALA A 75 -40.26 -19.32 4.11
N ALA A 76 -39.24 -19.96 3.54
CA ALA A 76 -39.16 -21.41 3.39
C ALA A 76 -38.60 -22.13 4.63
N HIS A 77 -37.68 -21.50 5.37
CA HIS A 77 -37.03 -22.08 6.54
C HIS A 77 -37.14 -21.15 7.76
N VAL A 78 -37.62 -21.70 8.88
CA VAL A 78 -37.70 -21.00 10.16
C VAL A 78 -36.28 -20.77 10.69
N ALA A 79 -35.99 -19.53 11.09
CA ALA A 79 -34.73 -19.16 11.71
C ALA A 79 -34.47 -19.98 12.99
N GLU A 80 -33.27 -20.51 13.13
CA GLU A 80 -32.85 -21.22 14.34
C GLU A 80 -32.67 -20.22 15.47
N LYS A 81 -33.18 -20.55 16.65
CA LYS A 81 -33.09 -19.67 17.83
C LYS A 81 -31.79 -19.92 18.58
N ASP A 82 -31.02 -18.87 18.79
CA ASP A 82 -29.74 -18.94 19.49
C ASP A 82 -29.97 -19.35 20.97
N PRO A 83 -29.29 -20.41 21.45
CA PRO A 83 -29.36 -20.82 22.85
C PRO A 83 -28.73 -19.80 23.82
N ASP A 84 -27.84 -18.89 23.39
CA ASP A 84 -27.09 -17.97 24.27
C ASP A 84 -27.18 -16.48 23.88
N PRO A 85 -28.34 -15.81 24.10
CA PRO A 85 -28.53 -14.40 23.72
C PRO A 85 -27.58 -13.41 24.40
N TRP A 86 -27.04 -13.80 25.57
CA TRP A 86 -26.13 -12.96 26.35
C TRP A 86 -24.74 -12.87 25.69
N TYR A 87 -24.26 -13.96 25.09
CA TYR A 87 -22.97 -14.01 24.41
C TYR A 87 -23.01 -13.16 23.13
N ARG A 88 -24.09 -13.29 22.37
CA ARG A 88 -24.41 -12.45 21.20
C ARG A 88 -24.41 -10.95 21.51
N ARG A 89 -24.83 -10.55 22.71
CA ARG A 89 -24.87 -9.14 23.11
C ARG A 89 -23.53 -8.59 23.62
N LEU A 90 -22.74 -9.40 24.31
CA LEU A 90 -21.56 -8.94 25.05
C LEU A 90 -20.23 -9.19 24.32
N PHE A 91 -20.15 -10.22 23.49
CA PHE A 91 -18.88 -10.66 22.89
C PHE A 91 -18.85 -10.59 21.37
N MET A 92 -20.01 -10.56 20.71
CA MET A 92 -20.06 -10.46 19.25
C MET A 92 -20.06 -9.01 18.76
N SER A 93 -19.28 -8.76 17.72
CA SER A 93 -19.34 -7.49 16.98
C SER A 93 -20.67 -7.38 16.22
N GLU A 94 -21.10 -6.15 15.93
CA GLU A 94 -22.33 -5.92 15.16
C GLU A 94 -22.31 -6.64 13.79
N LYS A 95 -21.12 -6.72 13.18
CA LYS A 95 -20.90 -7.46 11.93
C LYS A 95 -21.14 -8.96 12.08
N ALA A 96 -20.68 -9.57 13.17
CA ALA A 96 -20.92 -10.98 13.44
C ALA A 96 -22.41 -11.25 13.64
N ARG A 97 -23.10 -10.38 14.40
CA ARG A 97 -24.55 -10.50 14.65
C ARG A 97 -25.38 -10.35 13.37
N GLN A 98 -24.96 -9.46 12.49
CA GLN A 98 -25.62 -9.25 11.19
C GLN A 98 -25.44 -10.49 10.29
N THR A 99 -24.24 -11.07 10.27
CA THR A 99 -23.94 -12.29 9.52
C THR A 99 -24.79 -13.47 10.00
N GLU A 100 -24.93 -13.65 11.33
CA GLU A 100 -25.83 -14.67 11.90
C GLU A 100 -27.28 -14.45 11.51
N SER A 101 -27.74 -13.20 11.55
CA SER A 101 -29.12 -12.88 11.14
C SER A 101 -29.37 -13.16 9.65
N HIS A 102 -28.35 -12.99 8.79
CA HIS A 102 -28.42 -13.36 7.37
C HIS A 102 -28.40 -14.87 7.17
N LEU A 103 -27.70 -15.61 8.02
CA LEU A 103 -27.70 -17.08 8.05
C LEU A 103 -28.97 -17.67 8.65
N GLY A 104 -29.86 -16.84 9.21
CA GLY A 104 -31.10 -17.29 9.84
C GLY A 104 -30.93 -17.79 11.26
N VAL A 105 -29.92 -17.30 11.98
CA VAL A 105 -29.73 -17.54 13.42
C VAL A 105 -30.11 -16.27 14.17
N ASP A 106 -31.09 -16.37 15.09
CA ASP A 106 -31.63 -15.23 15.85
C ASP A 106 -31.67 -15.45 17.37
#